data_AF-A0A3M1HAH0-F1
#
_entry.id   AF-A0A3M1HAH0-F1
#
_cell.length_a   1.000
_cell.length_b   1.000
_cell.length_c   1.000
_cell.angle_alpha   90.00
_cell.angle_beta   90.00
_cell.angle_gamma   90.00
#
_symmetry.space_group_name_H-M   'P 1'
#
loop_
_entity.id
_entity.type
_entity.pdbx_description
1 polymer ?
#
loop_
_entity_poly.entity_id
_entity_poly.type
_entity_poly.pdbx_seq_one_letter_code
_entity_poly.pdbx_strand_id
1 'polypeptide(L)'
;MNQAKLFVVNVLKEVIKFNSFLAFILEILYALFNIQISLPVTPDSTINIPIAIGQLQKPLIDMVSLLATFLTAGIAEWGTKLFVVCFSNAYALTLFFPLGIVFRSIKVTEGFGNSLIALSISFSIVYPILLTANGAIYALLVDHKGNIRSGISRDLIDAGSSVLTASYTLLAVSLGLSGASALTGGLSKKYPGFGSVLNHLKNIPGANFIASSSKVLSNMTGLLKPLLIIDIMFSLFIPFLLNFLEWAALVMGIFGLFLTIINIYVTMSFAYEFSKLLRTPLELSALMRFL
;
A
#
# COMPACT_ATOMS: atom_id res chain seq x y z
N MET A 1 -8.22 29.74 -2.14
CA MET A 1 -8.96 28.75 -1.31
C MET A 1 -9.63 27.63 -2.13
N ASN A 2 -10.20 27.89 -3.32
CA ASN A 2 -10.90 26.86 -4.11
C ASN A 2 -10.00 25.72 -4.65
N GLN A 3 -8.76 26.00 -5.02
CA GLN A 3 -7.83 24.99 -5.55
C GLN A 3 -7.43 23.91 -4.51
N ALA A 4 -7.12 24.33 -3.27
CA ALA A 4 -6.77 23.39 -2.20
C ALA A 4 -7.96 22.48 -1.83
N LYS A 5 -9.18 23.03 -1.75
CA LYS A 5 -10.39 22.24 -1.52
C LYS A 5 -10.63 21.23 -2.65
N LEU A 6 -10.48 21.65 -3.90
CA LEU A 6 -10.64 20.76 -5.06
C LEU A 6 -9.61 19.62 -5.04
N PHE A 7 -8.36 19.94 -4.72
CA PHE A 7 -7.28 18.95 -4.58
C PHE A 7 -7.59 17.91 -3.50
N VAL A 8 -7.99 18.35 -2.29
CA VAL A 8 -8.38 17.44 -1.20
C VAL A 8 -9.52 16.52 -1.60
N VAL A 9 -10.57 17.08 -2.21
CA VAL A 9 -11.73 16.29 -2.65
C VAL A 9 -11.33 15.26 -3.71
N ASN A 10 -10.47 15.62 -4.66
CA ASN A 10 -9.99 14.71 -5.69
C ASN A 10 -9.13 13.60 -5.09
N VAL A 11 -8.20 13.93 -4.20
CA VAL A 11 -7.37 12.94 -3.52
C VAL A 11 -8.21 11.99 -2.67
N LEU A 12 -9.16 12.52 -1.90
CA LEU A 12 -10.07 11.70 -1.09
C LEU A 12 -10.90 10.75 -1.95
N LYS A 13 -11.37 11.21 -3.12
CA LYS A 13 -12.08 10.36 -4.08
C LYS A 13 -11.20 9.23 -4.60
N GLU A 14 -9.95 9.50 -4.96
CA GLU A 14 -9.03 8.45 -5.42
C GLU A 14 -8.69 7.45 -4.31
N VAL A 15 -8.50 7.93 -3.08
CA VAL A 15 -8.29 7.08 -1.90
C VAL A 15 -9.49 6.15 -1.65
N ILE A 16 -10.71 6.69 -1.67
CA ILE A 16 -11.94 5.91 -1.47
C ILE A 16 -12.08 4.87 -2.58
N LYS A 17 -11.89 5.25 -3.86
CA LYS A 17 -11.95 4.31 -4.99
C LYS A 17 -10.95 3.17 -4.83
N PHE A 18 -9.71 3.49 -4.48
CA PHE A 18 -8.66 2.50 -4.30
C PHE A 18 -8.97 1.54 -3.14
N ASN A 19 -9.46 2.06 -2.00
CA ASN A 19 -9.86 1.24 -0.86
C ASN A 19 -11.06 0.33 -1.19
N SER A 20 -12.08 0.86 -1.86
CA SER A 20 -13.23 0.06 -2.34
C SER A 20 -12.81 -1.03 -3.32
N PHE A 21 -11.85 -0.76 -4.20
CA PHE A 21 -11.31 -1.75 -5.13
C PHE A 21 -10.54 -2.87 -4.41
N LEU A 22 -9.76 -2.54 -3.38
CA LEU A 22 -9.06 -3.54 -2.56
C LEU A 22 -10.04 -4.41 -1.77
N ALA A 23 -11.04 -3.79 -1.14
CA ALA A 23 -12.09 -4.51 -0.44
C ALA A 23 -12.81 -5.50 -1.38
N PHE A 24 -13.12 -5.07 -2.60
CA PHE A 24 -13.72 -5.92 -3.62
C PHE A 24 -12.79 -7.09 -4.03
N ILE A 25 -11.49 -6.86 -4.23
CA ILE A 25 -10.53 -7.93 -4.52
C ILE A 25 -10.48 -8.93 -3.36
N LEU A 26 -10.43 -8.45 -2.12
CA LEU A 26 -10.43 -9.30 -0.93
C LEU A 26 -11.68 -10.15 -0.89
N GLU A 27 -12.84 -9.56 -1.14
CA GLU A 27 -14.13 -10.27 -1.16
C GLU A 27 -14.18 -11.34 -2.26
N ILE A 28 -13.68 -11.06 -3.47
CA ILE A 28 -13.53 -12.07 -4.52
C ILE A 28 -12.61 -13.20 -4.08
N LEU A 29 -11.45 -12.87 -3.49
CA LEU A 29 -10.51 -13.87 -3.01
C LEU A 29 -11.16 -14.74 -1.94
N TYR A 30 -11.80 -14.14 -0.93
CA TYR A 30 -12.55 -14.86 0.09
C TYR A 30 -13.65 -15.75 -0.52
N ALA A 31 -14.39 -15.27 -1.53
CA ALA A 31 -15.41 -16.05 -2.21
C ALA A 31 -14.82 -17.25 -2.97
N LEU A 32 -13.74 -17.06 -3.71
CA LEU A 32 -13.02 -18.13 -4.43
C LEU A 32 -12.47 -19.19 -3.46
N PHE A 33 -12.01 -18.77 -2.28
CA PHE A 33 -11.42 -19.68 -1.29
C PHE A 33 -12.44 -20.47 -0.48
N ASN A 34 -13.69 -20.02 -0.43
CA ASN A 34 -14.78 -20.77 0.20
C ASN A 34 -15.36 -21.87 -0.72
N ILE A 35 -14.85 -22.03 -1.94
CA ILE A 35 -15.26 -23.11 -2.84
C ILE A 35 -14.73 -24.45 -2.31
N GLN A 36 -15.65 -25.33 -1.91
CA GLN A 36 -15.36 -26.70 -1.52
C GLN A 36 -15.55 -27.62 -2.73
N ILE A 37 -14.50 -28.36 -3.11
CA ILE A 37 -14.61 -29.39 -4.14
C ILE A 37 -14.71 -30.74 -3.45
N SER A 38 -15.85 -31.40 -3.66
CA SER A 38 -16.04 -32.79 -3.24
C SER A 38 -15.53 -33.70 -4.35
N LEU A 39 -14.49 -34.47 -4.07
CA LEU A 39 -13.95 -35.44 -5.02
C LEU A 39 -14.41 -36.84 -4.63
N PRO A 40 -15.05 -37.59 -5.55
CA PRO A 40 -15.35 -38.99 -5.32
C PRO A 40 -14.05 -39.82 -5.32
N VAL A 41 -13.91 -40.76 -4.39
CA VAL A 41 -12.71 -41.61 -4.24
C VAL A 41 -12.50 -42.52 -5.45
N THR A 42 -13.59 -42.94 -6.07
CA THR A 42 -13.66 -43.69 -7.33
C THR A 42 -14.87 -43.20 -8.13
N PRO A 43 -14.87 -43.30 -9.47
CA PRO A 43 -15.97 -42.82 -10.31
C PRO A 43 -17.38 -43.29 -9.88
N ASP A 44 -17.45 -44.47 -9.26
CA ASP A 44 -18.71 -45.10 -8.83
C ASP A 44 -18.92 -45.13 -7.31
N SER A 45 -17.99 -44.57 -6.50
CA SER A 45 -18.16 -44.56 -5.03
C SER A 45 -19.04 -43.41 -4.58
N THR A 46 -19.94 -43.71 -3.64
CA THR A 46 -20.72 -42.72 -2.89
C THR A 46 -19.91 -41.96 -1.83
N ILE A 47 -18.68 -42.41 -1.56
CA ILE A 47 -17.77 -41.77 -0.61
C ILE A 47 -17.10 -40.59 -1.31
N ASN A 48 -17.54 -39.38 -0.95
CA ASN A 48 -16.90 -38.14 -1.35
C ASN A 48 -15.96 -37.67 -0.23
N ILE A 49 -14.70 -37.41 -0.57
CA ILE A 49 -13.77 -36.73 0.34
C ILE A 49 -13.87 -35.23 0.03
N PRO A 50 -14.42 -34.40 0.93
CA PRO A 50 -14.40 -32.97 0.74
C PRO A 50 -12.98 -32.47 0.93
N ILE A 51 -12.32 -32.05 -0.15
CA ILE A 51 -11.06 -31.34 -0.04
C ILE A 51 -11.42 -29.86 0.12
N ALA A 52 -11.30 -29.36 1.35
CA ALA A 52 -11.42 -27.95 1.63
C ALA A 52 -10.16 -27.23 1.11
N ILE A 53 -10.20 -26.82 -0.16
CA ILE A 53 -9.12 -26.05 -0.80
C ILE A 53 -8.76 -24.82 0.04
N GLY A 54 -9.76 -24.22 0.71
CA GLY A 54 -9.55 -23.11 1.64
C GLY A 54 -8.59 -23.40 2.80
N GLN A 55 -8.48 -24.65 3.28
CA GLN A 55 -7.54 -24.99 4.35
C GLN A 55 -6.08 -25.01 3.87
N LEU A 56 -5.83 -25.47 2.64
CA LEU A 56 -4.50 -25.46 2.04
C LEU A 56 -4.02 -24.03 1.71
N GLN A 57 -4.97 -23.13 1.45
CA GLN A 57 -4.68 -21.75 1.06
C GLN A 57 -4.77 -20.76 2.24
N LYS A 58 -5.06 -21.24 3.45
CA LYS A 58 -5.14 -20.40 4.65
C LYS A 58 -3.92 -19.47 4.85
N PRO A 59 -2.67 -19.93 4.69
CA PRO A 59 -1.52 -19.03 4.84
C PRO A 59 -1.54 -17.86 3.85
N LEU A 60 -2.06 -18.08 2.64
CA LEU A 60 -2.18 -17.03 1.62
C LEU A 60 -3.27 -16.02 1.99
N ILE A 61 -4.40 -16.49 2.54
CA ILE A 61 -5.46 -15.62 3.05
C ILE A 61 -4.94 -14.74 4.18
N ASP A 62 -4.25 -15.33 5.15
CA ASP A 62 -3.70 -14.60 6.29
C ASP A 62 -2.68 -13.55 5.82
N MET A 63 -1.83 -13.88 4.83
CA MET A 63 -0.90 -12.92 4.22
C MET A 63 -1.61 -11.79 3.47
N VAL A 64 -2.61 -12.09 2.66
CA VAL A 64 -3.37 -11.08 1.91
C VAL A 64 -4.16 -10.16 2.86
N SER A 65 -4.74 -10.72 3.92
CA SER A 65 -5.41 -9.95 4.99
C SER A 65 -4.44 -9.02 5.73
N LEU A 66 -3.23 -9.51 6.05
CA LEU A 66 -2.17 -8.71 6.64
C LEU A 66 -1.76 -7.55 5.71
N LEU A 67 -1.56 -7.83 4.42
CA LEU A 67 -1.27 -6.81 3.41
C LEU A 67 -2.35 -5.74 3.32
N ALA A 68 -3.63 -6.15 3.33
CA ALA A 68 -4.76 -5.24 3.31
C ALA A 68 -4.76 -4.31 4.53
N THR A 69 -4.47 -4.85 5.71
CA THR A 69 -4.36 -4.08 6.96
C THR A 69 -3.25 -3.04 6.87
N PHE A 70 -2.07 -3.45 6.38
CA PHE A 70 -0.94 -2.54 6.18
C PHE A 70 -1.28 -1.45 5.16
N LEU A 71 -1.87 -1.80 4.02
CA LEU A 71 -2.23 -0.85 2.99
C LEU A 71 -3.28 0.16 3.48
N THR A 72 -4.26 -0.31 4.26
CA THR A 72 -5.26 0.54 4.92
C THR A 72 -4.60 1.52 5.89
N ALA A 73 -3.65 1.06 6.71
CA ALA A 73 -2.90 1.93 7.62
C ALA A 73 -2.10 3.00 6.87
N GLY A 74 -1.39 2.62 5.79
CA GLY A 74 -0.62 3.57 4.97
C GLY A 74 -1.50 4.62 4.30
N ILE A 75 -2.66 4.21 3.79
CA ILE A 75 -3.67 5.13 3.23
C ILE A 75 -4.19 6.09 4.30
N ALA A 76 -4.57 5.56 5.46
CA ALA A 76 -5.10 6.37 6.56
C ALA A 76 -4.08 7.42 6.99
N GLU A 77 -2.83 7.02 7.13
CA GLU A 77 -1.74 7.89 7.55
C GLU A 77 -1.40 8.97 6.50
N TRP A 78 -1.39 8.61 5.21
CA TRP A 78 -1.25 9.59 4.13
C TRP A 78 -2.42 10.59 4.12
N GLY A 79 -3.64 10.09 4.34
CA GLY A 79 -4.83 10.90 4.53
C GLY A 79 -4.71 11.87 5.71
N THR A 80 -4.20 11.42 6.86
CA THR A 80 -3.96 12.25 8.03
C THR A 80 -2.96 13.36 7.73
N LYS A 81 -1.81 13.06 7.09
CA LYS A 81 -0.83 14.08 6.70
C LYS A 81 -1.44 15.14 5.78
N LEU A 82 -2.18 14.70 4.76
CA LEU A 82 -2.82 15.61 3.82
C LEU A 82 -3.88 16.46 4.51
N PHE A 83 -4.67 15.87 5.40
CA PHE A 83 -5.63 16.60 6.23
C PHE A 83 -4.93 17.65 7.09
N VAL A 84 -3.85 17.30 7.79
CA VAL A 84 -3.10 18.24 8.64
C VAL A 84 -2.50 19.38 7.83
N VAL A 85 -1.93 19.12 6.64
CA VAL A 85 -1.42 20.18 5.74
C VAL A 85 -2.55 21.12 5.31
N CYS A 86 -3.69 20.57 4.90
CA CYS A 86 -4.82 21.37 4.46
C CYS A 86 -5.44 22.15 5.61
N PHE A 87 -5.51 21.54 6.79
CA PHE A 87 -5.96 22.17 8.01
C PHE A 87 -5.04 23.33 8.44
N SER A 88 -3.73 23.09 8.44
CA SER A 88 -2.70 24.09 8.72
C SER A 88 -2.84 25.29 7.78
N ASN A 89 -2.90 25.05 6.47
CA ASN A 89 -2.91 26.14 5.48
C ASN A 89 -4.25 26.91 5.47
N ALA A 90 -5.38 26.20 5.63
CA ALA A 90 -6.69 26.83 5.53
C ALA A 90 -7.19 27.43 6.84
N TYR A 91 -6.96 26.78 7.98
CA TYR A 91 -7.61 27.09 9.25
C TYR A 91 -6.66 27.60 10.34
N ALA A 92 -5.37 27.26 10.32
CA ALA A 92 -4.48 27.66 11.42
C ALA A 92 -4.44 29.19 11.56
N LEU A 93 -4.17 29.93 10.48
CA LEU A 93 -4.14 31.39 10.53
C LEU A 93 -5.52 32.05 10.46
N THR A 94 -6.50 31.45 9.78
CA THR A 94 -7.81 32.12 9.58
C THR A 94 -8.74 31.93 10.77
N LEU A 95 -8.64 30.81 11.49
CA LEU A 95 -9.52 30.45 12.59
C LEU A 95 -8.82 30.60 13.95
N PHE A 96 -7.66 29.95 14.14
CA PHE A 96 -7.00 29.96 15.45
C PHE A 96 -6.35 31.29 15.79
N PHE A 97 -5.83 32.03 14.82
CA PHE A 97 -5.21 33.31 15.11
C PHE A 97 -6.23 34.36 15.60
N PRO A 98 -7.39 34.60 14.96
CA PRO A 98 -8.40 35.51 15.50
C PRO A 98 -8.97 35.03 16.84
N LEU A 99 -9.26 33.74 16.98
CA LEU A 99 -9.71 33.18 18.27
C LEU A 99 -8.67 33.40 19.37
N GLY A 100 -7.40 33.21 19.06
CA GLY A 100 -6.30 33.46 19.96
C GLY A 100 -6.23 34.93 20.42
N ILE A 101 -6.47 35.89 19.52
CA ILE A 101 -6.58 37.32 19.87
C ILE A 101 -7.77 37.58 20.79
N VAL A 102 -8.94 36.99 20.48
CA VAL A 102 -10.15 37.14 21.31
C VAL A 102 -9.90 36.58 22.72
N PHE A 103 -9.37 35.37 22.86
CA PHE A 103 -9.06 34.80 24.17
C PHE A 103 -7.95 35.56 24.90
N ARG A 104 -6.99 36.12 24.18
CA ARG A 104 -5.96 36.98 24.76
C ARG A 104 -6.54 38.25 25.40
N SER A 105 -7.65 38.76 24.88
CA SER A 105 -8.28 39.98 25.42
C SER A 105 -8.94 39.77 26.80
N ILE A 106 -9.20 38.52 27.20
CA ILE A 106 -9.83 38.18 28.47
C ILE A 106 -8.74 37.74 29.45
N LYS A 107 -8.55 38.48 30.55
CA LYS A 107 -7.50 38.21 31.56
C LYS A 107 -7.48 36.78 32.09
N VAL A 108 -8.65 36.13 32.17
CA VAL A 108 -8.78 34.74 32.67
C VAL A 108 -8.26 33.71 31.65
N THR A 109 -8.36 33.99 30.35
CA THR A 109 -7.99 33.05 29.26
C THR A 109 -6.79 33.52 28.44
N GLU A 110 -6.05 34.51 28.94
CA GLU A 110 -4.91 35.11 28.25
C GLU A 110 -3.84 34.08 27.85
N GLY A 111 -3.51 33.15 28.77
CA GLY A 111 -2.56 32.07 28.50
C GLY A 111 -3.01 31.12 27.38
N PHE A 112 -4.31 30.81 27.32
CA PHE A 112 -4.88 29.99 26.26
C PHE A 112 -4.85 30.73 24.91
N GLY A 113 -5.18 32.04 24.91
CA GLY A 113 -5.10 32.88 23.71
C GLY A 113 -3.70 32.94 23.12
N ASN A 114 -2.67 33.17 23.95
CA ASN A 114 -1.28 33.16 23.49
C ASN A 114 -0.83 31.80 22.98
N SER A 115 -1.27 30.71 23.62
CA SER A 115 -1.00 29.34 23.17
C SER A 115 -1.61 29.08 21.79
N LEU A 116 -2.86 29.51 21.56
CA LEU A 116 -3.53 29.42 20.26
C LEU A 116 -2.80 30.24 19.18
N ILE A 117 -2.35 31.46 19.51
CA ILE A 117 -1.56 32.30 18.60
C ILE A 117 -0.26 31.57 18.24
N ALA A 118 0.48 31.08 19.23
CA ALA A 118 1.73 30.37 18.99
C ALA A 118 1.53 29.12 18.13
N LEU A 119 0.50 28.32 18.43
CA LEU A 119 0.16 27.12 17.68
C LEU A 119 -0.26 27.45 16.25
N SER A 120 -1.04 28.52 16.03
CA SER A 120 -1.44 28.95 14.69
C SER A 120 -0.25 29.33 13.79
N ILE A 121 0.73 30.05 14.34
CA ILE A 121 1.94 30.46 13.62
C ILE A 121 2.84 29.24 13.35
N SER A 122 2.99 28.37 14.36
CA SER A 122 3.82 27.16 14.25
C SER A 122 3.28 26.20 13.19
N PHE A 123 1.98 25.91 13.23
CA PHE A 123 1.36 25.04 12.23
C PHE A 123 1.38 25.66 10.84
N SER A 124 1.20 26.98 10.68
CA SER A 124 1.17 27.61 9.35
C SER A 124 2.55 27.76 8.70
N ILE A 125 3.62 27.90 9.49
CA ILE A 125 4.98 28.12 8.98
C ILE A 125 5.83 26.85 9.08
N VAL A 126 5.95 26.29 10.28
CA VAL A 126 6.92 25.21 10.57
C VAL A 126 6.49 23.89 9.94
N TYR A 127 5.20 23.53 10.07
CA TYR A 127 4.72 22.24 9.59
C TYR A 127 4.86 22.05 8.06
N PRO A 128 4.51 23.02 7.19
CA PRO A 128 4.74 22.91 5.75
C PRO A 128 6.22 22.81 5.37
N ILE A 129 7.10 23.52 6.09
CA ILE A 129 8.56 23.44 5.87
C ILE A 129 9.06 22.04 6.19
N LEU A 130 8.66 21.47 7.33
CA LEU A 130 9.03 20.09 7.71
C LEU A 130 8.49 19.07 6.72
N LEU A 131 7.27 19.24 6.22
CA LEU A 131 6.71 18.36 5.21
C LEU A 131 7.52 18.41 3.90
N THR A 132 7.95 19.60 3.49
CA THR A 132 8.80 19.80 2.31
C THR A 132 10.17 19.17 2.52
N ALA A 133 10.78 19.34 3.70
CA ALA A 133 12.04 18.72 4.07
C ALA A 133 11.94 17.19 4.04
N ASN A 134 10.86 16.61 4.57
CA ASN A 134 10.62 15.17 4.51
C ASN A 134 10.46 14.67 3.06
N GLY A 135 9.81 15.45 2.20
CA GLY A 135 9.73 15.16 0.77
C GLY A 135 11.12 15.12 0.11
N ALA A 136 11.99 16.07 0.44
CA ALA A 136 13.37 16.09 -0.05
C ALA A 136 14.20 14.91 0.47
N ILE A 137 14.09 14.59 1.77
CA ILE A 137 14.75 13.43 2.37
C ILE A 137 14.29 12.13 1.71
N TYR A 138 12.98 12.00 1.46
CA TYR A 138 12.44 10.85 0.75
C TYR A 138 12.98 10.75 -0.67
N ALA A 139 13.01 11.87 -1.42
CA ALA A 139 13.56 11.90 -2.77
C ALA A 139 15.03 11.47 -2.78
N LEU A 140 15.85 11.96 -1.84
CA LEU A 140 17.25 11.56 -1.70
C LEU A 140 17.39 10.08 -1.34
N LEU A 141 16.59 9.55 -0.41
CA LEU A 141 16.62 8.14 -0.02
C LEU A 141 16.18 7.22 -1.16
N VAL A 142 15.16 7.62 -1.92
CA VAL A 142 14.69 6.89 -3.09
C VAL A 142 15.71 6.95 -4.23
N ASP A 143 16.41 8.06 -4.43
CA ASP A 143 17.42 8.19 -5.48
C ASP A 143 18.70 7.40 -5.13
N HIS A 144 19.12 7.45 -3.85
CA HIS A 144 20.28 6.70 -3.39
C HIS A 144 20.03 5.18 -3.40
N LYS A 145 18.83 4.74 -3.01
CA LYS A 145 18.40 3.35 -3.23
C LYS A 145 18.08 3.07 -4.70
N GLY A 146 17.64 4.05 -5.48
CA GLY A 146 17.27 3.93 -6.89
C GLY A 146 18.47 3.65 -7.78
N ASN A 147 19.65 4.16 -7.43
CA ASN A 147 20.90 3.78 -8.11
C ASN A 147 21.37 2.35 -7.78
N ILE A 148 21.00 1.81 -6.60
CA ILE A 148 21.32 0.42 -6.19
C ILE A 148 20.22 -0.56 -6.63
N ARG A 149 18.98 -0.07 -6.78
CA ARG A 149 17.77 -0.89 -6.99
C ARG A 149 17.16 -0.70 -8.39
N SER A 150 17.55 0.26 -9.22
CA SER A 150 17.04 0.36 -10.61
C SER A 150 17.38 -0.86 -11.47
N GLY A 151 18.42 -1.63 -11.11
CA GLY A 151 18.61 -3.00 -11.58
C GLY A 151 17.60 -3.96 -10.93
N ILE A 152 17.66 -4.12 -9.60
CA ILE A 152 16.91 -5.14 -8.86
C ILE A 152 15.38 -4.96 -8.89
N SER A 153 14.84 -3.74 -8.89
CA SER A 153 13.40 -3.44 -8.94
C SER A 153 12.84 -3.43 -10.35
N ARG A 154 13.62 -3.07 -11.38
CA ARG A 154 13.19 -3.37 -12.77
C ARG A 154 13.18 -4.87 -12.98
N ASP A 155 14.23 -5.56 -12.54
CA ASP A 155 14.29 -7.02 -12.63
C ASP A 155 13.21 -7.70 -11.78
N LEU A 156 12.82 -7.18 -10.60
CA LEU A 156 11.72 -7.73 -9.78
C LEU A 156 10.33 -7.32 -10.25
N ILE A 157 10.14 -6.16 -10.87
CA ILE A 157 8.86 -5.76 -11.47
C ILE A 157 8.67 -6.46 -12.81
N ASP A 158 9.73 -6.64 -13.59
CA ASP A 158 9.73 -7.43 -14.82
C ASP A 158 9.67 -8.93 -14.50
N ALA A 159 10.38 -9.42 -13.47
CA ALA A 159 10.22 -10.77 -12.96
C ALA A 159 8.84 -10.97 -12.32
N GLY A 160 8.32 -10.02 -11.56
CA GLY A 160 7.01 -10.11 -10.92
C GLY A 160 5.87 -10.06 -11.93
N SER A 161 5.92 -9.15 -12.90
CA SER A 161 4.95 -9.08 -13.99
C SER A 161 5.05 -10.30 -14.90
N SER A 162 6.25 -10.81 -15.16
CA SER A 162 6.43 -12.03 -15.94
C SER A 162 6.06 -13.30 -15.18
N VAL A 163 6.26 -13.35 -13.87
CA VAL A 163 5.82 -14.42 -12.97
C VAL A 163 4.30 -14.45 -12.87
N LEU A 164 3.65 -13.30 -12.69
CA LEU A 164 2.19 -13.18 -12.73
C LEU A 164 1.68 -13.62 -14.10
N THR A 165 2.27 -13.12 -15.17
CA THR A 165 1.90 -13.50 -16.54
C THR A 165 2.09 -14.99 -16.80
N ALA A 166 3.21 -15.57 -16.36
CA ALA A 166 3.53 -16.99 -16.45
C ALA A 166 2.55 -17.83 -15.63
N SER A 167 2.19 -17.37 -14.43
CA SER A 167 1.21 -18.01 -13.55
C SER A 167 -0.18 -18.00 -14.17
N TYR A 168 -0.62 -16.87 -14.75
CA TYR A 168 -1.89 -16.77 -15.48
C TYR A 168 -1.90 -17.59 -16.77
N THR A 169 -0.78 -17.68 -17.49
CA THR A 169 -0.69 -18.55 -18.68
C THR A 169 -0.65 -20.02 -18.29
N LEU A 170 0.07 -20.40 -17.23
CA LEU A 170 0.05 -21.76 -16.68
C LEU A 170 -1.35 -22.15 -16.20
N LEU A 171 -2.06 -21.24 -15.53
CA LEU A 171 -3.45 -21.44 -15.09
C LEU A 171 -4.40 -21.58 -16.29
N ALA A 172 -4.25 -20.75 -17.33
CA ALA A 172 -5.06 -20.85 -18.55
C ALA A 172 -4.79 -22.17 -19.31
N VAL A 173 -3.52 -22.58 -19.41
CA VAL A 173 -3.09 -23.85 -20.02
C VAL A 173 -3.56 -25.05 -19.20
N SER A 174 -3.59 -24.94 -17.87
CA SER A 174 -4.01 -26.04 -17.00
C SER A 174 -5.50 -26.26 -16.97
N LEU A 175 -6.29 -25.19 -17.08
CA LEU A 175 -7.75 -25.23 -17.17
C LEU A 175 -8.24 -25.73 -18.54
N GLY A 176 -7.33 -26.10 -19.45
CA GLY A 176 -7.70 -26.61 -20.78
C GLY A 176 -8.40 -25.57 -21.65
N LEU A 177 -8.30 -24.29 -21.30
CA LEU A 177 -8.83 -23.20 -22.11
C LEU A 177 -8.00 -23.15 -23.40
N SER A 178 -8.57 -23.68 -24.47
CA SER A 178 -8.08 -23.58 -25.86
C SER A 178 -7.81 -22.13 -26.30
N GLY A 179 -8.16 -21.14 -25.47
CA GLY A 179 -7.87 -19.73 -25.64
C GLY A 179 -6.53 -19.23 -25.07
N ALA A 180 -5.62 -20.05 -24.52
CA ALA A 180 -4.35 -19.53 -23.99
C ALA A 180 -3.50 -18.80 -25.07
N SER A 181 -3.52 -19.30 -26.31
CA SER A 181 -2.89 -18.65 -27.48
C SER A 181 -3.66 -17.41 -27.95
N ALA A 182 -4.98 -17.41 -27.82
CA ALA A 182 -5.84 -16.26 -28.13
C ALA A 182 -5.71 -15.14 -27.08
N LEU A 183 -5.53 -15.49 -25.81
CA LEU A 183 -5.34 -14.57 -24.69
C LEU A 183 -3.96 -13.90 -24.77
N THR A 184 -2.90 -14.68 -25.04
CA THR A 184 -1.56 -14.13 -25.29
C THR A 184 -1.53 -13.27 -26.55
N GLY A 185 -2.20 -13.68 -27.63
CA GLY A 185 -2.37 -12.85 -28.83
C GLY A 185 -3.19 -11.58 -28.58
N GLY A 186 -4.23 -11.65 -27.76
CA GLY A 186 -5.07 -10.51 -27.38
C GLY A 186 -4.36 -9.51 -26.48
N LEU A 187 -3.61 -10.00 -25.49
CA LEU A 187 -2.76 -9.17 -24.62
C LEU A 187 -1.61 -8.54 -25.40
N SER A 188 -0.99 -9.27 -26.34
CA SER A 188 0.04 -8.74 -27.24
C SER A 188 -0.49 -7.62 -28.14
N LYS A 189 -1.77 -7.67 -28.55
CA LYS A 189 -2.40 -6.60 -29.33
C LYS A 189 -2.81 -5.40 -28.48
N LYS A 190 -3.31 -5.64 -27.26
CA LYS A 190 -3.80 -4.58 -26.36
C LYS A 190 -2.67 -3.83 -25.66
N TYR A 191 -1.54 -4.49 -25.43
CA TYR A 191 -0.36 -3.92 -24.76
C TYR A 191 0.86 -4.06 -25.67
N PRO A 192 1.10 -3.07 -26.56
CA PRO A 192 2.27 -3.05 -27.43
C PRO A 192 3.54 -2.96 -26.55
N GLY A 193 4.22 -4.09 -26.39
CA GLY A 193 5.34 -4.27 -25.45
C GLY A 193 5.37 -5.68 -24.85
N PHE A 194 4.20 -6.31 -24.72
CA PHE A 194 4.04 -7.66 -24.15
C PHE A 194 4.78 -8.75 -24.97
N GLY A 195 4.84 -8.61 -26.30
CA GLY A 195 5.63 -9.51 -27.15
C GLY A 195 7.14 -9.40 -26.91
N SER A 196 7.63 -8.21 -26.54
CA SER A 196 9.04 -7.98 -26.17
C SER A 196 9.35 -8.61 -24.81
N VAL A 197 8.42 -8.52 -23.85
CA VAL A 197 8.51 -9.18 -22.53
C VAL A 197 8.55 -10.70 -22.70
N LEU A 198 7.73 -11.27 -23.59
CA LEU A 198 7.75 -12.70 -23.92
C LEU A 198 9.08 -13.16 -24.54
N ASN A 199 9.69 -12.34 -25.39
CA ASN A 199 11.01 -12.64 -25.97
C ASN A 199 12.16 -12.46 -24.97
N HIS A 200 12.07 -11.48 -24.07
CA HIS A 200 13.00 -11.35 -22.94
C HIS A 200 12.88 -12.55 -22.00
N LEU A 201 11.65 -12.99 -21.69
CA LEU A 201 11.38 -14.15 -20.86
C LEU A 201 11.99 -15.45 -21.40
N LYS A 202 12.07 -15.62 -22.72
CA LYS A 202 12.74 -16.77 -23.35
C LYS A 202 14.25 -16.78 -23.13
N ASN A 203 14.85 -15.62 -22.88
CA ASN A 203 16.29 -15.45 -22.72
C ASN A 203 16.74 -15.38 -21.25
N ILE A 204 15.81 -15.34 -20.29
CA ILE A 204 16.15 -15.41 -18.86
C ILE A 204 16.68 -16.82 -18.56
N PRO A 205 17.86 -16.98 -17.91
CA PRO A 205 18.31 -18.28 -17.42
C PRO A 205 17.25 -18.87 -16.47
N GLY A 206 16.55 -19.91 -16.94
CA GLY A 206 15.35 -20.45 -16.29
C GLY A 206 14.14 -20.58 -17.24
N ALA A 207 14.15 -19.92 -18.40
CA ALA A 207 13.09 -20.06 -19.41
C ALA A 207 12.93 -21.49 -19.94
N ASN A 208 14.05 -22.19 -20.11
CA ASN A 208 14.08 -23.60 -20.46
C ASN A 208 13.49 -24.46 -19.34
N PHE A 209 13.63 -24.06 -18.08
CA PHE A 209 12.95 -24.71 -16.95
C PHE A 209 11.44 -24.52 -17.07
N ILE A 210 10.94 -23.30 -17.27
CA ILE A 210 9.50 -23.02 -17.43
C ILE A 210 8.90 -23.79 -18.61
N ALA A 211 9.57 -23.82 -19.77
CA ALA A 211 9.12 -24.56 -20.95
C ALA A 211 9.15 -26.08 -20.76
N SER A 212 10.15 -26.60 -20.03
CA SER A 212 10.26 -28.02 -19.69
C SER A 212 9.18 -28.40 -18.66
N SER A 213 8.97 -27.55 -17.66
CA SER A 213 7.92 -27.67 -16.65
C SER A 213 6.54 -27.65 -17.30
N SER A 214 6.26 -26.77 -18.27
CA SER A 214 4.96 -26.74 -18.94
C SER A 214 4.68 -28.01 -19.74
N LYS A 215 5.71 -28.63 -20.31
CA LYS A 215 5.62 -29.89 -21.08
C LYS A 215 5.43 -31.11 -20.18
N VAL A 216 6.08 -31.12 -19.02
CA VAL A 216 5.82 -32.13 -17.97
C VAL A 216 4.39 -31.95 -17.42
N LEU A 217 3.97 -30.72 -17.20
CA LEU A 217 2.66 -30.37 -16.67
C LEU A 217 1.51 -30.65 -17.66
N SER A 218 1.73 -30.50 -18.97
CA SER A 218 0.74 -30.86 -19.99
C SER A 218 0.50 -32.36 -20.08
N ASN A 219 1.51 -33.16 -19.73
CA ASN A 219 1.46 -34.62 -19.78
C ASN A 219 0.96 -35.24 -18.46
N MET A 220 0.87 -34.47 -17.37
CA MET A 220 0.27 -34.90 -16.12
C MET A 220 -1.26 -34.86 -16.22
N THR A 221 -1.90 -36.02 -16.17
CA THR A 221 -3.36 -36.16 -16.04
C THR A 221 -3.75 -36.39 -14.57
N GLY A 222 -4.88 -35.83 -14.14
CA GLY A 222 -5.43 -36.06 -12.79
C GLY A 222 -4.99 -35.02 -11.74
N LEU A 223 -5.08 -35.40 -10.46
CA LEU A 223 -4.92 -34.51 -9.29
C LEU A 223 -3.53 -33.89 -9.14
N LEU A 224 -2.49 -34.47 -9.76
CA LEU A 224 -1.12 -33.95 -9.64
C LEU A 224 -0.95 -32.58 -10.30
N LYS A 225 -1.65 -32.35 -11.42
CA LYS A 225 -1.54 -31.12 -12.22
C LYS A 225 -1.97 -29.87 -11.42
N PRO A 226 -3.18 -29.80 -10.82
CA PRO A 226 -3.59 -28.65 -10.03
C PRO A 226 -2.71 -28.43 -8.78
N LEU A 227 -2.23 -29.49 -8.13
CA LEU A 227 -1.34 -29.38 -6.97
C LEU A 227 -0.01 -28.70 -7.32
N LEU A 228 0.61 -29.10 -8.43
CA LEU A 228 1.89 -28.58 -8.88
C LEU A 228 1.78 -27.11 -9.34
N ILE A 229 0.64 -26.71 -9.90
CA ILE A 229 0.36 -25.30 -10.25
C ILE A 229 0.22 -24.46 -9.01
N ILE A 230 -0.52 -24.94 -8.00
CA ILE A 230 -0.66 -24.25 -6.73
C ILE A 230 0.72 -24.06 -6.10
N ASP A 231 1.57 -25.08 -6.10
CA ASP A 231 2.93 -25.01 -5.54
C ASP A 231 3.83 -24.01 -6.27
N ILE A 232 3.81 -24.00 -7.61
CA ILE A 232 4.56 -23.01 -8.42
C ILE A 232 4.05 -21.60 -8.15
N MET A 233 2.73 -21.40 -8.10
CA MET A 233 2.15 -20.09 -7.76
C MET A 233 2.57 -19.65 -6.37
N PHE A 234 2.60 -20.55 -5.39
CA PHE A 234 2.99 -20.26 -4.01
C PHE A 234 4.48 -19.89 -3.91
N SER A 235 5.35 -20.70 -4.52
CA SER A 235 6.80 -20.52 -4.51
C SER A 235 7.22 -19.18 -5.12
N LEU A 236 6.52 -18.73 -6.15
CA LEU A 236 6.79 -17.45 -6.81
C LEU A 236 6.13 -16.26 -6.11
N PHE A 237 4.97 -16.45 -5.50
CA PHE A 237 4.23 -15.38 -4.83
C PHE A 237 4.82 -15.00 -3.48
N ILE A 238 5.29 -15.98 -2.69
CA ILE A 238 5.84 -15.73 -1.35
C ILE A 238 7.02 -14.74 -1.36
N PRO A 239 8.07 -14.88 -2.19
CA PRO A 239 9.21 -13.96 -2.19
C PRO A 239 8.82 -12.55 -2.61
N PHE A 240 7.94 -12.42 -3.60
CA PHE A 240 7.38 -11.14 -4.00
C PHE A 240 6.66 -10.46 -2.82
N LEU A 241 5.85 -11.23 -2.12
CA LEU A 241 5.05 -10.74 -1.00
C LEU A 241 5.92 -10.34 0.20
N LEU A 242 6.96 -11.13 0.52
CA LEU A 242 7.94 -10.79 1.55
C LEU A 242 8.68 -9.49 1.22
N ASN A 243 9.14 -9.34 -0.02
CA ASN A 243 9.78 -8.10 -0.49
C ASN A 243 8.84 -6.90 -0.43
N PHE A 244 7.55 -7.09 -0.77
CA PHE A 244 6.55 -6.05 -0.67
C PHE A 244 6.27 -5.68 0.79
N LEU A 245 6.12 -6.66 1.68
CA LEU A 245 5.90 -6.43 3.12
C LEU A 245 7.08 -5.70 3.75
N GLU A 246 8.31 -6.08 3.44
CA GLU A 246 9.50 -5.38 3.91
C GLU A 246 9.50 -3.91 3.45
N TRP A 247 9.17 -3.68 2.18
CA TRP A 247 9.11 -2.34 1.63
C TRP A 247 7.98 -1.51 2.27
N ALA A 248 6.79 -2.08 2.41
CA ALA A 248 5.65 -1.44 3.04
C ALA A 248 5.94 -1.13 4.51
N ALA A 249 6.55 -2.06 5.26
CA ALA A 249 6.94 -1.87 6.65
C ALA A 249 7.99 -0.76 6.79
N LEU A 250 8.98 -0.70 5.89
CA LEU A 250 9.99 0.37 5.92
C LEU A 250 9.36 1.72 5.61
N VAL A 251 8.54 1.81 4.55
CA VAL A 251 7.91 3.07 4.14
C VAL A 251 6.94 3.56 5.21
N MET A 252 6.03 2.71 5.68
CA MET A 252 5.04 3.11 6.68
C MET A 252 5.61 3.26 8.09
N GLY A 253 6.57 2.43 8.48
CA GLY A 253 7.21 2.55 9.79
C GLY A 253 8.04 3.81 9.91
N ILE A 254 9.00 3.98 8.98
CA ILE A 254 9.98 5.07 9.05
C ILE A 254 9.38 6.38 8.54
N PHE A 255 8.93 6.41 7.29
CA PHE A 255 8.41 7.66 6.74
C PHE A 255 7.02 7.97 7.25
N GLY A 256 6.32 6.92 7.64
CA GLY A 256 4.95 7.06 8.03
C GLY A 256 4.81 7.56 9.45
N LEU A 257 5.01 6.67 10.39
CA LEU A 257 4.84 6.92 11.82
C LEU A 257 5.96 7.81 12.38
N PHE A 258 7.23 7.44 12.17
CA PHE A 258 8.36 8.10 12.83
C PHE A 258 8.53 9.56 12.39
N LEU A 259 8.49 9.84 11.07
CA LEU A 259 8.55 11.23 10.59
C LEU A 259 7.34 12.07 11.00
N THR A 260 6.15 11.47 11.12
CA THR A 260 4.97 12.22 11.59
C THR A 260 5.15 12.65 13.04
N ILE A 261 5.65 11.75 13.90
CA ILE A 261 5.97 12.06 15.29
C ILE A 261 7.01 13.17 15.37
N ILE A 262 8.11 13.06 14.60
CA ILE A 262 9.13 14.12 14.55
C ILE A 262 8.53 15.45 14.11
N ASN A 263 7.70 15.46 13.08
CA ASN A 263 7.09 16.69 12.58
C ASN A 263 6.20 17.36 13.62
N ILE A 264 5.36 16.58 14.29
CA ILE A 264 4.50 17.07 15.37
C ILE A 264 5.39 17.56 16.52
N TYR A 265 6.39 16.79 16.95
CA TYR A 265 7.31 17.16 18.01
C TYR A 265 7.99 18.50 17.72
N VAL A 266 8.63 18.65 16.56
CA VAL A 266 9.34 19.89 16.18
C VAL A 266 8.36 21.08 16.09
N THR A 267 7.17 20.86 15.52
CA THR A 267 6.14 21.91 15.44
C THR A 267 5.69 22.36 16.83
N MET A 268 5.51 21.43 17.76
CA MET A 268 5.07 21.70 19.14
C MET A 268 6.18 22.32 19.99
N SER A 269 7.43 21.88 19.81
CA SER A 269 8.61 22.51 20.44
C SER A 269 8.75 23.95 19.99
N PHE A 270 8.57 24.24 18.70
CA PHE A 270 8.58 25.61 18.21
C PHE A 270 7.41 26.42 18.78
N ALA A 271 6.20 25.87 18.83
CA ALA A 271 5.04 26.53 19.44
C ALA A 271 5.29 26.87 20.91
N TYR A 272 5.92 25.96 21.66
CA TYR A 272 6.28 26.16 23.06
C TYR A 272 7.30 27.30 23.24
N GLU A 273 8.37 27.32 22.47
CA GLU A 273 9.36 28.42 22.53
C GLU A 273 8.75 29.76 22.09
N PHE A 274 7.88 29.73 21.07
CA PHE A 274 7.17 30.93 20.62
C PHE A 274 6.19 31.46 21.69
N SER A 275 5.53 30.59 22.45
CA SER A 275 4.63 31.02 23.52
C SER A 275 5.39 31.66 24.69
N LYS A 276 6.61 31.20 24.99
CA LYS A 276 7.48 31.86 25.98
C LYS A 276 7.82 33.29 25.57
N LEU A 277 8.05 33.55 24.28
CA LEU A 277 8.25 34.91 23.76
C LEU A 277 7.01 35.79 23.97
N LEU A 278 5.81 35.19 23.94
CA LEU A 278 4.55 35.86 24.27
C LEU A 278 4.31 36.02 25.79
N ARG A 279 5.29 35.65 26.62
CA ARG A 279 5.27 35.71 28.10
C ARG A 279 4.24 34.79 28.76
N THR A 280 3.85 33.72 28.09
CA THR A 280 2.94 32.69 28.64
C THR A 280 3.49 31.31 28.31
N PRO A 281 4.13 30.61 29.26
CA PRO A 281 4.62 29.26 29.02
C PRO A 281 3.42 28.35 28.70
N LEU A 282 3.50 27.65 27.58
CA LEU A 282 2.50 26.67 27.18
C LEU A 282 2.50 25.54 28.21
N GLU A 283 1.39 25.34 28.92
CA GLU A 283 1.20 24.14 29.73
C GLU A 283 0.92 22.95 28.81
N LEU A 284 1.99 22.34 28.30
CA LEU A 284 1.95 21.11 27.50
C LEU A 284 1.17 20.00 28.19
N SER A 285 1.12 19.99 29.53
CA SER A 285 0.33 19.04 30.32
C SER A 285 -1.17 19.16 30.07
N ALA A 286 -1.71 20.38 29.97
CA ALA A 286 -3.12 20.60 29.71
C ALA A 286 -3.49 20.21 28.27
N LEU A 287 -2.58 20.50 27.32
CA LEU A 287 -2.77 20.13 25.93
C LEU A 287 -2.68 18.61 25.71
N MET A 288 -1.73 17.93 26.36
CA MET A 288 -1.59 16.47 26.29
C MET A 288 -2.72 15.71 26.96
N ARG A 289 -3.48 16.32 27.89
CA ARG A 289 -4.69 15.70 28.45
C ARG A 289 -5.89 15.73 27.50
N PHE A 290 -5.84 16.59 26.47
CA PHE A 290 -6.91 16.75 25.49
C PHE A 290 -6.71 15.90 24.23
N LEU A 291 -5.46 15.48 23.98
CA LEU A 291 -5.06 14.54 22.93
C LEU A 291 -5.18 13.10 23.43
#